data_AF-M7NIY7-F1
#
_entry.id   AF-M7NIY7-F1
#
_cell.length_a   1.000
_cell.length_b   1.000
_cell.length_c   1.000
_cell.angle_alpha   90.00
_cell.angle_beta   90.00
_cell.angle_gamma   90.00
#
_symmetry.space_group_name_H-M   'P 1'
#
loop_
_entity.id
_entity.type
_entity.pdbx_description
1 polymer ?
#
loop_
_entity_poly.entity_id
_entity_poly.type
_entity_poly.pdbx_seq_one_letter_code
_entity_poly.pdbx_strand_id
1 'polypeptide(L)'
;MLWMKHRGKISDHHVGDRRQRAPVLIMAALSLLVGTVLLWVLDAPAGLFSAVGTIFLGLLLCFLANLVWKLSVHSAVAAYVALELLTPVGQIGSALALALAATVGWSRVELKDHTSTQVLAGLAVGCAVYAVGLLLP
;
A
#
# COMPACT_ATOMS: atom_id res chain seq x y z
N MET A 1 -14.72 -1.60 -5.17
CA MET A 1 -14.82 -0.20 -5.64
C MET A 1 -15.78 -0.03 -6.82
N LEU A 2 -15.68 -0.83 -7.89
CA LEU A 2 -16.59 -0.74 -9.06
C LEU A 2 -18.08 -0.83 -8.68
N TRP A 3 -18.43 -1.72 -7.74
CA TRP A 3 -19.78 -1.82 -7.19
C TRP A 3 -20.25 -0.52 -6.49
N MET A 4 -19.37 0.14 -5.73
CA MET A 4 -19.70 1.41 -5.05
C MET A 4 -19.88 2.56 -6.05
N LYS A 5 -19.07 2.61 -7.10
CA LYS A 5 -19.25 3.54 -8.23
C LYS A 5 -20.60 3.30 -8.92
N HIS A 6 -20.92 2.04 -9.21
CA HIS A 6 -22.20 1.68 -9.83
C HIS A 6 -23.42 2.03 -8.96
N ARG A 7 -23.25 2.05 -7.63
CA ARG A 7 -24.25 2.49 -6.65
C ARG A 7 -24.21 4.00 -6.36
N GLY A 8 -23.43 4.78 -7.10
CA GLY A 8 -23.30 6.24 -6.93
C GLY A 8 -22.63 6.69 -5.62
N LYS A 9 -22.03 5.77 -4.84
CA LYS A 9 -21.40 6.08 -3.56
C LYS A 9 -19.99 6.68 -3.70
N ILE A 10 -19.36 6.54 -4.86
CA ILE A 10 -18.06 7.12 -5.18
C ILE A 10 -18.16 7.75 -6.58
N SER A 11 -17.67 8.97 -6.72
CA SER A 11 -17.73 9.74 -7.97
C SER A 11 -16.81 9.19 -9.07
N ASP A 12 -15.66 8.65 -8.69
CA ASP A 12 -14.67 8.08 -9.61
C ASP A 12 -13.95 6.87 -9.00
N HIS A 13 -13.48 5.97 -9.87
CA HIS A 13 -12.64 4.82 -9.51
C HIS A 13 -11.41 5.23 -8.69
N HIS A 14 -10.82 6.40 -8.96
CA HIS A 14 -9.63 6.88 -8.23
C HIS A 14 -9.95 7.59 -6.91
N VAL A 15 -11.23 7.66 -6.51
CA VAL A 15 -11.67 8.23 -5.21
C VAL A 15 -11.03 9.62 -4.99
N GLY A 16 -11.16 10.50 -5.99
CA GLY A 16 -10.52 11.82 -5.99
C GLY A 16 -10.91 12.67 -4.79
N ASP A 17 -12.21 12.63 -4.42
CA ASP A 17 -12.76 13.33 -3.27
C ASP A 17 -12.30 12.71 -1.95
N ARG A 18 -11.63 13.53 -1.11
CA ARG A 18 -11.14 13.13 0.22
C ARG A 18 -12.26 12.61 1.12
N ARG A 19 -13.49 13.12 1.00
CA ARG A 19 -14.64 12.69 1.80
C ARG A 19 -15.05 11.24 1.52
N GLN A 20 -14.70 10.72 0.34
CA GLN A 20 -15.03 9.36 -0.10
C GLN A 20 -13.91 8.34 0.23
N ARG A 21 -12.76 8.79 0.75
CA ARG A 21 -11.61 7.92 1.02
C ARG A 21 -11.74 7.10 2.29
N ALA A 22 -12.33 7.66 3.34
CA ALA A 22 -12.48 6.96 4.62
C ALA A 22 -13.27 5.64 4.48
N PRO A 23 -14.43 5.59 3.78
CA PRO A 23 -15.13 4.33 3.55
C PRO A 23 -14.29 3.27 2.81
N VAL A 24 -13.48 3.69 1.84
CA VAL A 24 -12.62 2.79 1.07
C VAL A 24 -11.49 2.22 1.93
N LEU A 25 -10.89 3.06 2.77
CA LEU A 25 -9.81 2.66 3.67
C LEU A 25 -10.34 1.75 4.80
N ILE A 26 -11.53 2.04 5.33
CA ILE A 26 -12.21 1.15 6.28
C ILE A 26 -12.49 -0.21 5.64
N MET A 27 -12.99 -0.25 4.41
CA MET A 27 -13.25 -1.51 3.70
C MET A 27 -11.96 -2.30 3.45
N ALA A 28 -10.85 -1.63 3.13
CA ALA A 28 -9.54 -2.27 3.01
C ALA A 28 -9.07 -2.85 4.35
N ALA A 29 -9.21 -2.11 5.45
CA ALA A 29 -8.86 -2.58 6.79
C ALA A 29 -9.71 -3.80 7.22
N LEU A 30 -11.03 -3.77 6.94
CA LEU A 30 -11.91 -4.92 7.20
C LEU A 30 -11.52 -6.13 6.36
N SER A 31 -11.19 -5.94 5.08
CA SER A 31 -10.75 -7.03 4.21
C SER A 31 -9.48 -7.69 4.74
N LEU A 32 -8.54 -6.91 5.26
CA LEU A 32 -7.34 -7.45 5.87
C LEU A 32 -7.62 -8.16 7.18
N LEU A 33 -8.54 -7.64 8.00
CA LEU A 33 -8.93 -8.28 9.26
C LEU A 33 -9.50 -9.67 8.99
N VAL A 34 -10.37 -9.77 7.98
CA VAL A 34 -10.90 -11.05 7.52
C VAL A 34 -9.77 -11.96 7.02
N GLY A 35 -8.83 -11.43 6.23
CA GLY A 35 -7.65 -12.18 5.78
C GLY A 35 -6.81 -12.73 6.93
N THR A 36 -6.54 -11.92 7.97
CA THR A 36 -5.80 -12.36 9.17
C THR A 36 -6.54 -13.44 9.93
N VAL A 37 -7.87 -13.31 10.11
CA VAL A 37 -8.69 -14.34 10.73
C VAL A 37 -8.63 -15.65 9.93
N LEU A 38 -8.69 -15.58 8.60
CA LEU A 38 -8.55 -16.75 7.74
C LEU A 38 -7.18 -17.42 7.89
N LEU A 39 -6.09 -16.64 7.93
CA LEU A 39 -4.75 -17.19 8.18
C LEU A 39 -4.66 -17.90 9.52
N TRP A 40 -5.31 -17.36 10.55
CA TRP A 40 -5.39 -17.98 11.87
C TRP A 40 -6.19 -19.28 11.87
N VAL A 41 -7.35 -19.30 11.21
CA VAL A 41 -8.17 -20.52 11.09
C VAL A 41 -7.46 -21.61 10.29
N LEU A 42 -6.62 -21.24 9.31
CA LEU A 42 -5.88 -22.15 8.46
C LEU A 42 -4.51 -22.56 9.02
N ASP A 43 -4.19 -22.19 10.26
CA ASP A 43 -2.93 -22.51 10.94
C ASP A 43 -1.69 -22.08 10.13
N ALA A 44 -1.74 -20.86 9.57
CA ALA A 44 -0.67 -20.31 8.75
C ALA A 44 0.64 -20.16 9.56
N PRO A 45 1.81 -20.25 8.91
CA PRO A 45 3.08 -20.04 9.60
C PRO A 45 3.22 -18.60 10.11
N ALA A 46 3.93 -18.43 11.24
CA ALA A 46 4.12 -17.14 11.91
C ALA A 46 4.60 -16.01 10.96
N GLY A 47 5.50 -16.33 10.03
CA GLY A 47 6.01 -15.37 9.05
C GLY A 47 4.91 -14.75 8.17
N LEU A 48 3.81 -15.47 7.90
CA LEU A 48 2.68 -14.91 7.16
C LEU A 48 1.92 -13.85 7.98
N PHE A 49 1.84 -14.01 9.30
CA PHE A 49 1.25 -13.00 10.18
C PHE A 49 2.10 -11.74 10.26
N SER A 50 3.43 -11.88 10.27
CA SER A 50 4.36 -10.74 10.22
C SER A 50 4.19 -9.96 8.92
N ALA A 51 4.13 -10.66 7.77
CA ALA A 51 3.89 -10.03 6.46
C ALA A 51 2.52 -9.33 6.35
N VAL A 52 1.47 -9.90 6.95
CA VAL A 52 0.15 -9.24 6.98
C VAL A 52 0.13 -8.07 7.96
N GLY A 53 0.84 -8.18 9.09
CA GLY A 53 0.98 -7.11 10.09
C GLY A 53 1.68 -5.87 9.52
N THR A 54 2.74 -6.05 8.73
CA THR A 54 3.44 -4.95 8.05
C THR A 54 2.58 -4.30 6.97
N ILE A 55 1.80 -5.08 6.21
CA ILE A 55 0.82 -4.53 5.26
C ILE A 55 -0.23 -3.68 5.98
N PHE A 56 -0.73 -4.16 7.13
CA PHE A 56 -1.65 -3.41 7.98
C PHE A 56 -1.03 -2.10 8.47
N LEU A 57 0.21 -2.14 8.96
CA LEU A 57 0.96 -0.96 9.38
C LEU A 57 1.10 0.03 8.21
N GLY A 58 1.48 -0.43 7.03
CA GLY A 58 1.62 0.41 5.85
C GLY A 58 0.32 1.09 5.43
N LEU A 59 -0.81 0.37 5.48
CA LEU A 59 -2.12 0.96 5.21
C LEU A 59 -2.56 1.95 6.29
N LEU A 60 -2.28 1.67 7.56
CA LEU A 60 -2.56 2.59 8.65
C LEU A 60 -1.76 3.90 8.48
N LEU A 61 -0.47 3.81 8.19
CA LEU A 61 0.37 4.96 7.91
C LEU A 61 -0.12 5.75 6.69
N CYS A 62 -0.47 5.05 5.61
CA CYS A 62 -1.06 5.68 4.42
C CYS A 62 -2.41 6.35 4.73
N PHE A 63 -3.25 5.75 5.56
CA PHE A 63 -4.52 6.31 6.00
C PHE A 63 -4.30 7.60 6.78
N LEU A 64 -3.49 7.55 7.83
CA LEU A 64 -3.19 8.68 8.70
C LEU A 64 -2.55 9.83 7.91
N ALA A 65 -1.56 9.54 7.05
CA ALA A 65 -0.96 10.53 6.18
C ALA A 65 -2.02 11.20 5.29
N ASN A 66 -2.90 10.41 4.66
CA ASN A 66 -3.95 10.91 3.76
C ASN A 66 -5.05 11.72 4.46
N LEU A 67 -5.17 11.68 5.79
CA LEU A 67 -6.07 12.59 6.53
C LEU A 67 -5.59 14.04 6.44
N VAL A 68 -4.27 14.25 6.44
CA VAL A 68 -3.65 15.59 6.44
C VAL A 68 -3.22 15.99 5.03
N TRP A 69 -2.45 15.12 4.36
CA TRP A 69 -1.82 15.41 3.07
C TRP A 69 -1.88 14.20 2.12
N LYS A 70 -2.24 14.44 0.85
CA LYS A 70 -2.49 13.38 -0.13
C LYS A 70 -1.18 12.66 -0.46
N LEU A 71 -1.02 11.41 -0.02
CA LEU A 71 0.12 10.55 -0.32
C LEU A 71 -0.24 9.53 -1.42
N SER A 72 0.72 9.16 -2.27
CA SER A 72 0.52 8.11 -3.28
C SER A 72 0.61 6.71 -2.65
N VAL A 73 -0.55 6.14 -2.33
CA VAL A 73 -0.65 4.76 -1.80
C VAL A 73 -0.14 3.73 -2.82
N HIS A 74 -0.34 3.97 -4.11
CA HIS A 74 0.19 3.10 -5.18
C HIS A 74 1.71 3.03 -5.13
N SER A 75 2.38 4.16 -4.93
CA SER A 75 3.84 4.21 -4.83
C SER A 75 4.34 3.52 -3.55
N ALA A 76 3.64 3.71 -2.42
CA ALA A 76 3.98 3.03 -1.16
C ALA A 76 3.86 1.51 -1.27
N VAL A 77 2.74 1.02 -1.79
CA VAL A 77 2.49 -0.42 -1.97
C VAL A 77 3.47 -1.01 -2.99
N ALA A 78 3.73 -0.33 -4.11
CA ALA A 78 4.67 -0.80 -5.12
C ALA A 78 6.09 -0.94 -4.55
N ALA A 79 6.56 0.05 -3.78
CA ALA A 79 7.87 -0.03 -3.12
C ALA A 79 7.94 -1.19 -2.13
N TYR A 80 6.96 -1.29 -1.22
CA TYR A 80 6.90 -2.35 -0.21
C TYR A 80 6.88 -3.74 -0.84
N VAL A 81 5.92 -4.02 -1.73
CA VAL A 81 5.73 -5.35 -2.34
C VAL A 81 6.93 -5.72 -3.20
N ALA A 82 7.47 -4.79 -3.98
CA ALA A 82 8.63 -5.09 -4.82
C ALA A 82 9.88 -5.38 -3.98
N LEU A 83 10.10 -4.65 -2.87
CA LEU A 83 11.21 -4.93 -1.96
C LEU A 83 11.07 -6.29 -1.30
N GLU A 84 9.88 -6.59 -0.75
CA GLU A 84 9.57 -7.87 -0.10
C GLU A 84 9.84 -9.05 -1.04
N LEU A 85 9.44 -8.94 -2.31
CA LEU A 85 9.58 -10.02 -3.29
C LEU A 85 10.97 -10.12 -3.92
N LEU A 86 11.66 -9.00 -4.14
CA LEU A 86 12.89 -8.99 -4.94
C LEU A 86 14.17 -8.90 -4.12
N THR A 87 14.14 -8.36 -2.90
CA THR A 87 15.36 -8.34 -2.06
C THR A 87 15.96 -9.74 -1.83
N PRO A 88 15.17 -10.82 -1.67
CA PRO A 88 15.72 -12.18 -1.58
C PRO A 88 16.40 -12.71 -2.86
N VAL A 89 16.17 -12.08 -4.02
CA VAL A 89 16.65 -12.55 -5.35
C VAL A 89 18.13 -12.22 -5.60
N GLY A 90 18.82 -11.61 -4.63
CA GLY A 90 20.26 -11.35 -4.66
C GLY A 90 20.60 -9.86 -4.69
N GLN A 91 21.87 -9.54 -4.98
CA GLN A 91 22.43 -8.18 -4.79
C GLN A 91 21.72 -7.09 -5.63
N ILE A 92 21.13 -7.45 -6.76
CA ILE A 92 20.41 -6.51 -7.64
C ILE A 92 18.92 -6.34 -7.28
N GLY A 93 18.41 -7.18 -6.37
CA GLY A 93 16.99 -7.30 -6.07
C GLY A 93 16.35 -6.00 -5.61
N SER A 94 16.95 -5.35 -4.62
CA SER A 94 16.46 -4.07 -4.08
C SER A 94 16.52 -2.93 -5.11
N ALA A 95 17.54 -2.92 -5.98
CA ALA A 95 17.63 -1.92 -7.04
C ALA A 95 16.52 -2.10 -8.08
N LEU A 96 16.26 -3.34 -8.49
CA LEU A 96 15.16 -3.68 -9.40
C LEU A 96 13.80 -3.34 -8.77
N ALA A 97 13.62 -3.62 -7.47
CA ALA A 97 12.41 -3.26 -6.74
C ALA A 97 12.11 -1.76 -6.80
N LEU A 98 13.11 -0.93 -6.47
CA LEU A 98 12.96 0.51 -6.50
C LEU A 98 12.75 1.05 -7.92
N ALA A 99 13.39 0.46 -8.93
CA ALA A 99 13.15 0.82 -10.33
C ALA A 99 11.70 0.55 -10.76
N LEU A 100 11.15 -0.62 -10.43
CA LEU A 100 9.75 -0.97 -10.71
C LEU A 100 8.78 -0.09 -9.92
N ALA A 101 9.08 0.22 -8.65
CA ALA A 101 8.26 1.14 -7.88
C ALA A 101 8.28 2.57 -8.46
N ALA A 102 9.42 3.00 -9.01
CA ALA A 102 9.55 4.29 -9.68
C ALA A 102 8.72 4.37 -10.97
N THR A 103 8.59 3.29 -11.77
CA THR A 103 7.73 3.31 -12.96
C THR A 103 6.25 3.44 -12.59
N VAL A 104 5.81 2.79 -11.51
CA VAL A 104 4.47 3.00 -10.94
C VAL A 104 4.31 4.45 -10.51
N GLY A 105 5.29 5.01 -9.79
CA GLY A 105 5.30 6.41 -9.39
C GLY A 105 5.19 7.39 -10.55
N TRP A 106 5.97 7.18 -11.62
CA TRP A 106 5.92 7.99 -12.83
C TRP A 106 4.54 7.96 -13.48
N SER A 107 3.92 6.78 -13.62
CA SER A 107 2.56 6.65 -14.14
C SER A 107 1.56 7.52 -13.37
N ARG A 108 1.67 7.61 -12.03
CA ARG A 108 0.77 8.45 -11.21
C ARG A 108 0.97 9.95 -11.45
N VAL A 109 2.20 10.38 -11.77
CA VAL A 109 2.48 11.78 -12.13
C VAL A 109 1.98 12.08 -13.55
N GLU A 110 2.22 11.18 -14.50
CA GLU A 110 1.80 11.31 -15.90
C GLU A 110 0.27 11.37 -16.03
N LEU A 111 -0.44 10.53 -15.29
CA LEU A 111 -1.90 10.55 -15.19
C LEU A 111 -2.44 11.78 -14.42
N LYS A 112 -1.56 12.64 -13.89
CA LYS A 112 -1.90 13.85 -13.12
C LYS A 112 -2.68 13.57 -11.83
N ASP A 113 -2.60 12.34 -11.34
CA ASP A 113 -3.25 11.93 -10.09
C ASP A 113 -2.47 12.38 -8.85
N HIS A 114 -1.15 12.53 -8.98
CA HIS A 114 -0.24 12.91 -7.90
C HIS A 114 0.88 13.84 -8.36
N THR A 115 1.42 14.64 -7.44
CA THR A 115 2.67 15.38 -7.67
C THR A 115 3.88 14.51 -7.36
N SER A 116 5.06 14.87 -7.88
CA SER A 116 6.31 14.15 -7.60
C SER A 116 6.60 14.04 -6.10
N THR A 117 6.29 15.07 -5.32
CA THR A 117 6.47 15.04 -3.85
C THR A 117 5.55 14.02 -3.16
N GLN A 118 4.32 13.86 -3.64
CA GLN A 118 3.39 12.86 -3.10
C GLN A 118 3.80 11.43 -3.46
N VAL A 119 4.42 11.25 -4.63
CA VAL A 119 4.99 9.98 -5.07
C VAL A 119 6.22 9.62 -4.26
N LEU A 120 7.17 10.56 -4.09
CA LEU A 120 8.37 10.36 -3.28
C LEU A 120 8.03 10.05 -1.82
N ALA A 121 7.06 10.75 -1.24
CA ALA A 121 6.57 10.44 0.11
C ALA A 121 5.96 9.03 0.20
N GLY A 122 5.20 8.62 -0.83
CA GLY A 122 4.70 7.25 -0.94
C GLY A 122 5.81 6.21 -0.97
N LEU A 123 6.80 6.37 -1.85
CA LEU A 123 7.96 5.49 -1.93
C LEU A 123 8.70 5.40 -0.59
N ALA A 124 8.95 6.54 0.06
CA ALA A 124 9.62 6.59 1.36
C ALA A 124 8.85 5.82 2.44
N VAL A 125 7.52 5.96 2.51
CA VAL A 125 6.68 5.18 3.43
C VAL A 125 6.78 3.69 3.13
N GLY A 126 6.71 3.28 1.86
CA GLY A 126 6.84 1.87 1.47
C GLY A 126 8.18 1.26 1.90
N CYS A 127 9.29 1.98 1.65
CA CYS A 127 10.62 1.56 2.09
C CYS A 127 10.73 1.47 3.62
N ALA A 128 10.15 2.44 4.35
CA ALA A 128 10.17 2.45 5.81
C ALA A 128 9.38 1.26 6.40
N VAL A 129 8.21 0.96 5.84
CA VAL A 129 7.39 -0.18 6.26
C VAL A 129 8.13 -1.49 6.01
N TYR A 130 8.78 -1.64 4.85
CA TYR A 130 9.61 -2.79 4.56
C TYR A 130 10.76 -2.93 5.58
N ALA A 131 11.49 -1.84 5.84
CA ALA A 131 12.57 -1.84 6.82
C ALA A 131 12.10 -2.23 8.23
N VAL A 132 10.91 -1.78 8.65
CA VAL A 132 10.28 -2.21 9.91
C VAL A 132 9.92 -3.68 9.87
N GLY A 133 9.42 -4.18 8.74
CA GLY A 133 9.10 -5.60 8.55
C GLY A 133 10.30 -6.52 8.73
N LEU A 134 11.49 -6.09 8.30
CA LEU A 134 12.73 -6.83 8.53
C LEU A 134 13.11 -6.97 10.02
N LEU A 135 12.53 -6.16 10.89
CA LEU A 135 12.77 -6.20 12.34
C LEU A 135 11.72 -7.05 13.07
N LEU A 136 10.65 -7.47 12.39
CA LEU A 136 9.62 -8.32 12.96
C LEU A 136 10.01 -9.80 12.81
N PRO A 137 9.70 -10.64 13.82
CA PRO A 137 10.06 -12.05 13.83
C PRO A 137 9.30 -12.90 12.81
#